data_AF-A0A7Z0VPX1-F1
#
_entry.id   AF-A0A7Z0VPX1-F1
#
_cell.length_a   1.000
_cell.length_b   1.000
_cell.length_c   1.000
_cell.angle_alpha   90.00
_cell.angle_beta   90.00
_cell.angle_gamma   90.00
#
_symmetry.space_group_name_H-M   'P 1'
#
loop_
_entity.id
_entity.type
_entity.pdbx_description
1 polymer ?
#
loop_
_entity_poly.entity_id
_entity_poly.type
_entity_poly.pdbx_seq_one_letter_code
_entity_poly.pdbx_strand_id
1 'polypeptide(L)'
;MSLVVDTAEAHKAASEAHSTAASIRSVTLNAPQGTGRSAAACSSFTTALQESIAAAGKQVETFASGMDTAIKTFTQVDTTHQGQFSSTYTQQP
;
A
#
# COMPACT_ATOMS: atom_id res chain seq x y z
N MET A 1 -16.20 -15.50 17.36
CA MET A 1 -15.61 -15.50 15.99
C MET A 1 -14.25 -14.84 16.12
N SER A 2 -13.13 -15.57 16.06
CA SER A 2 -11.79 -14.95 16.07
C SER A 2 -11.37 -14.69 14.63
N LEU A 3 -10.96 -13.44 14.37
CA LEU A 3 -10.31 -13.08 13.13
C LEU A 3 -8.84 -13.49 13.28
N VAL A 4 -8.44 -14.61 12.69
CA VAL A 4 -7.03 -15.01 12.61
C VAL A 4 -6.47 -14.33 11.36
N VAL A 5 -5.66 -13.30 11.56
CA VAL A 5 -4.95 -12.62 10.47
C VAL A 5 -3.57 -13.27 10.34
N ASP A 6 -3.29 -13.92 9.21
CA ASP A 6 -1.92 -14.34 8.88
C ASP A 6 -1.11 -13.08 8.55
N THR A 7 -0.32 -12.62 9.52
CA THR A 7 0.47 -11.40 9.40
C THR A 7 1.59 -11.54 8.38
N ALA A 8 2.06 -12.75 8.06
CA ALA A 8 3.08 -12.99 7.04
C ALA A 8 2.49 -12.85 5.63
N GLU A 9 1.32 -13.44 5.38
CA GLU A 9 0.60 -13.28 4.12
C GLU A 9 0.21 -11.80 3.89
N ALA A 10 -0.26 -11.13 4.93
CA ALA A 10 -0.59 -9.71 4.87
C ALA A 10 0.63 -8.83 4.57
N HIS A 11 1.79 -9.09 5.17
CA HIS A 11 3.04 -8.36 4.88
C HIS A 11 3.52 -8.57 3.44
N LYS A 12 3.37 -9.79 2.92
CA LYS A 12 3.68 -10.10 1.53
C LYS A 12 2.78 -9.29 0.59
N ALA A 13 1.48 -9.29 0.82
CA ALA A 13 0.52 -8.53 0.03
C ALA A 13 0.77 -7.01 0.09
N ALA A 14 1.12 -6.47 1.27
CA ALA A 14 1.50 -5.06 1.41
C ALA A 14 2.77 -4.71 0.61
N SER A 15 3.77 -5.60 0.62
CA SER A 15 5.01 -5.43 -0.17
C SER A 15 4.75 -5.46 -1.68
N GLU A 16 3.90 -6.38 -2.14
CA GLU A 16 3.48 -6.45 -3.54
C GLU A 16 2.70 -5.20 -3.97
N ALA A 17 1.84 -4.67 -3.09
CA ALA A 17 1.11 -3.43 -3.32
C ALA A 17 2.05 -2.22 -3.42
N HIS A 18 3.06 -2.11 -2.54
CA HIS A 18 4.10 -1.07 -2.64
C HIS A 18 4.90 -1.15 -3.95
N SER A 19 5.30 -2.36 -4.35
CA SER A 19 5.98 -2.60 -5.62
C SER A 19 5.12 -2.20 -6.83
N THR A 20 3.82 -2.51 -6.75
CA THR A 20 2.84 -2.13 -7.78
C THR A 20 2.67 -0.62 -7.85
N ALA A 21 2.54 0.06 -6.70
CA ALA A 21 2.45 1.52 -6.64
C ALA A 21 3.69 2.20 -7.24
N ALA A 22 4.88 1.69 -6.92
CA ALA A 22 6.14 2.19 -7.48
C ALA A 22 6.19 1.98 -9.00
N SER A 23 5.75 0.82 -9.48
CA SER A 23 5.68 0.49 -10.92
C SER A 23 4.73 1.44 -11.65
N ILE A 24 3.54 1.71 -11.10
CA ILE A 24 2.58 2.68 -11.65
C ILE A 24 3.19 4.08 -11.71
N ARG A 25 3.83 4.54 -10.62
CA ARG A 25 4.48 5.86 -10.55
C ARG A 25 5.65 6.01 -11.53
N SER A 26 6.27 4.91 -11.95
CA SER A 26 7.37 4.94 -12.93
C SER A 26 6.89 5.17 -14.37
N VAL A 27 5.60 4.96 -14.65
CA VAL A 27 5.05 5.16 -15.99
C VAL A 27 5.12 6.64 -16.35
N THR A 28 5.87 6.93 -17.41
CA THR A 28 6.01 8.27 -17.98
C THR A 28 5.51 8.24 -19.41
N LEU A 29 4.60 9.16 -19.73
CA LEU A 29 4.02 9.31 -21.05
C LEU A 29 4.62 10.52 -21.76
N ASN A 30 5.02 10.33 -23.01
CA ASN A 30 5.53 11.39 -23.85
C ASN A 30 4.42 11.88 -24.78
N ALA A 31 4.14 13.18 -24.75
CA ALA A 31 3.24 13.79 -25.71
C ALA A 31 3.91 13.82 -27.10
N PRO A 32 3.16 13.60 -28.19
CA PRO A 32 3.71 13.71 -29.54
C PRO A 32 4.22 15.13 -29.79
N GLN A 33 5.42 15.24 -30.36
CA GLN A 33 5.99 16.53 -30.73
C GLN A 33 5.45 16.96 -32.10
N GLY A 34 4.79 18.11 -32.15
CA GLY A 34 4.21 18.62 -33.38
C GLY A 34 3.52 19.97 -33.18
N THR A 35 3.16 20.62 -34.28
CA THR A 35 2.43 21.89 -34.27
C THR A 35 1.01 21.67 -34.79
N GLY A 36 0.04 22.43 -34.26
CA GLY A 36 -1.36 22.37 -34.67
C GLY A 36 -2.32 21.81 -33.61
N ARG A 37 -3.62 21.86 -33.92
CA ARG A 37 -4.72 21.58 -32.97
C ARG A 37 -4.76 20.12 -32.50
N SER A 38 -4.39 19.17 -33.36
CA SER A 38 -4.29 17.76 -33.01
C SER A 38 -3.15 17.49 -32.02
N ALA A 39 -1.98 18.07 -32.24
CA ALA A 39 -0.84 17.96 -31.33
C ALA A 39 -1.16 18.56 -29.95
N ALA A 40 -1.84 19.71 -29.90
CA ALA A 40 -2.30 20.30 -28.65
C ALA A 40 -3.29 19.39 -27.90
N ALA A 41 -4.27 18.81 -28.60
CA ALA A 41 -5.23 17.87 -28.00
C ALA A 41 -4.55 16.61 -27.48
N CYS A 42 -3.60 16.03 -28.23
CA CYS A 42 -2.81 14.90 -27.77
C CYS A 42 -1.97 15.25 -26.53
N SER A 43 -1.33 16.42 -26.51
CA SER A 43 -0.57 16.89 -25.35
C SER A 43 -1.45 17.01 -24.11
N SER A 44 -2.62 17.65 -24.21
CA SER A 44 -3.56 17.75 -23.08
C SER A 44 -4.05 16.38 -22.60
N PHE A 45 -4.37 15.47 -23.52
CA PHE A 45 -4.76 14.10 -23.17
C PHE A 45 -3.62 13.36 -22.46
N THR A 46 -2.39 13.45 -22.97
CA THR A 46 -1.21 12.82 -22.35
C THR A 46 -0.98 13.36 -20.94
N THR A 47 -1.12 14.68 -20.72
CA THR A 47 -1.02 15.28 -19.38
C THR A 47 -2.10 14.74 -18.44
N ALA A 48 -3.37 14.76 -18.87
CA ALA A 48 -4.47 14.25 -18.04
C ALA A 48 -4.32 12.75 -17.70
N LEU A 49 -3.81 11.96 -18.64
CA LEU A 49 -3.52 10.55 -18.43
C LEU A 49 -2.35 10.36 -17.44
N GLN A 50 -1.29 11.16 -17.57
CA GLN A 50 -0.15 11.14 -16.64
C GLN A 50 -0.58 11.48 -15.21
N GLU A 51 -1.44 12.48 -15.03
CA GLU A 51 -2.03 12.85 -13.73
C GLU A 51 -2.89 11.71 -13.16
N SER A 52 -3.69 11.05 -14.00
CA SER A 52 -4.53 9.93 -13.60
C SER A 52 -3.69 8.72 -13.15
N ILE A 53 -2.59 8.43 -13.84
CA ILE A 53 -1.63 7.38 -13.47
C ILE A 53 -0.99 7.70 -12.11
N ALA A 54 -0.54 8.95 -11.91
CA ALA A 54 0.03 9.37 -10.64
C ALA A 54 -0.97 9.25 -9.47
N ALA A 55 -2.24 9.62 -9.71
CA ALA A 55 -3.31 9.46 -8.73
C ALA A 55 -3.59 7.99 -8.39
N ALA A 56 -3.62 7.11 -9.39
CA ALA A 56 -3.78 5.67 -9.18
C ALA A 56 -2.61 5.10 -8.36
N GLY A 57 -1.37 5.46 -8.69
CA GLY A 57 -0.20 5.05 -7.92
C GLY A 57 -0.28 5.47 -6.45
N LYS A 58 -0.74 6.70 -6.18
CA LYS A 58 -0.95 7.20 -4.81
C LYS A 58 -2.03 6.43 -4.05
N GLN A 59 -3.12 6.02 -4.71
CA GLN A 59 -4.17 5.22 -4.08
C GLN A 59 -3.66 3.84 -3.67
N VAL A 60 -2.91 3.17 -4.55
CA VAL A 60 -2.31 1.85 -4.24
C VAL A 60 -1.31 1.96 -3.09
N GLU A 61 -0.49 3.02 -3.06
CA GLU A 61 0.45 3.27 -1.95
C GLU A 61 -0.25 3.55 -0.62
N THR A 62 -1.37 4.29 -0.67
CA THR A 62 -2.20 4.56 0.52
C THR A 62 -2.78 3.25 1.06
N PHE A 63 -3.28 2.38 0.18
CA PHE A 63 -3.78 1.05 0.54
C PHE A 63 -2.69 0.19 1.17
N ALA A 64 -1.50 0.10 0.55
CA ALA A 64 -0.36 -0.66 1.06
C ALA A 64 0.07 -0.17 2.45
N SER A 65 0.14 1.14 2.65
CA SER A 65 0.49 1.75 3.94
C SER A 65 -0.58 1.49 5.02
N GLY A 66 -1.86 1.45 4.62
CA GLY A 66 -2.97 1.05 5.49
C GLY A 66 -2.85 -0.41 5.93
N MET A 67 -2.48 -1.30 5.02
CA MET A 67 -2.22 -2.71 5.35
C MET A 67 -1.06 -2.85 6.34
N ASP A 68 0.06 -2.16 6.12
CA ASP A 68 1.21 -2.17 7.05
C ASP A 68 0.82 -1.69 8.45
N THR A 69 -0.04 -0.67 8.53
CA THR A 69 -0.54 -0.14 9.80
C THR A 69 -1.41 -1.17 10.51
N ALA A 70 -2.35 -1.79 9.79
CA ALA A 70 -3.20 -2.83 10.35
C ALA A 70 -2.39 -4.04 10.87
N ILE A 71 -1.40 -4.51 10.10
CA ILE A 71 -0.54 -5.63 10.50
C ILE A 71 0.23 -5.29 11.78
N LYS A 72 0.81 -4.08 11.87
CA LYS A 72 1.50 -3.63 13.10
C LYS A 72 0.56 -3.64 14.30
N THR A 73 -0.68 -3.18 14.13
CA THR A 73 -1.69 -3.20 15.20
C THR A 73 -2.01 -4.64 15.62
N PHE A 74 -2.22 -5.56 14.68
CA PHE A 74 -2.49 -6.97 15.01
C PHE A 74 -1.31 -7.63 15.73
N THR A 75 -0.08 -7.45 15.25
CA THR A 75 1.13 -7.99 15.90
C THR A 75 1.34 -7.40 17.30
N GLN A 76 1.07 -6.11 17.50
CA GLN A 76 1.14 -5.47 18.81
C GLN A 76 0.09 -6.02 19.77
N VAL A 77 -1.14 -6.24 19.30
CA VAL A 77 -2.21 -6.86 20.09
C VAL A 77 -1.83 -8.30 20.45
N ASP A 78 -1.34 -9.10 19.50
CA ASP A 78 -0.93 -10.49 19.77
C ASP A 78 0.20 -10.57 20.80
N THR A 79 1.26 -9.78 20.62
CA THR A 79 2.39 -9.71 21.59
C THR A 79 1.95 -9.24 22.98
N THR A 80 1.03 -8.29 23.07
CA THR A 80 0.49 -7.81 24.36
C THR A 80 -0.30 -8.91 25.08
N HIS A 81 -1.08 -9.71 24.34
CA HIS A 81 -1.84 -10.83 24.92
C HIS A 81 -0.96 -12.05 25.24
N GLN A 82 0.12 -12.29 24.47
CA GLN A 82 1.12 -13.31 24.81
C GLN A 82 1.88 -12.97 26.10
N GLY A 83 2.09 -11.67 26.39
CA GLY A 83 2.72 -11.21 27.63
C GLY A 83 1.82 -11.23 28.87
N GLN A 84 0.50 -11.18 28.72
CA GLN A 84 -0.44 -11.12 29.86
C GLN A 84 -0.71 -12.48 30.53
N PHE A 85 -0.36 -13.61 29.90
CA PHE A 85 -0.50 -14.93 30.53
C PHE A 85 0.78 -15.45 31.19
N SER A 86 1.92 -14.77 31.07
CA SER A 86 3.18 -15.18 31.72
C SER A 86 3.39 -14.64 33.13
N SER A 87 2.40 -13.94 33.72
CA SER A 87 2.51 -13.42 35.09
C SER A 87 1.24 -13.69 35.89
N THR A 88 1.10 -14.94 36.35
CA THR A 88 0.51 -15.31 37.66
C THR A 88 0.38 -16.83 37.72
N TYR A 89 1.44 -17.54 38.08
CA TYR A 89 1.37 -18.83 38.81
C TYR A 89 2.76 -19.19 39.35
N THR A 90 3.35 -18.28 40.11
CA THR A 90 4.33 -18.62 41.15
C THR A 90 3.76 -18.14 42.49
N GLN A 91 2.78 -18.88 42.99
CA GLN A 91 2.61 -18.98 44.44
C GLN A 91 3.09 -20.37 44.86
N GLN A 92 4.35 -20.42 45.27
CA GLN A 92 4.87 -21.30 46.31
C GLN A 92 5.32 -20.38 47.44
N PRO A 93 5.29 -20.82 48.71
CA PRO A 93 5.55 -22.19 49.18
C PRO A 93 4.30 -23.02 49.47
#